data_AF-A0A6N8H576-F1
#
_entry.id   AF-A0A6N8H576-F1
#
_cell.length_a   1.000
_cell.length_b   1.000
_cell.length_c   1.000
_cell.angle_alpha   90.00
_cell.angle_beta   90.00
_cell.angle_gamma   90.00
#
_symmetry.space_group_name_H-M   'P 1'
#
loop_
_entity.id
_entity.type
_entity.pdbx_description
1 polymer ?
#
loop_
_entity_poly.entity_id
_entity_poly.type
_entity_poly.pdbx_seq_one_letter_code
_entity_poly.pdbx_strand_id
1 'polypeptide(L)'
;MIAASLSILNNSVVMDDGTDPERIAMIQRGIEQLSSKDITTQIDLLLEDKNSGLIDDASISMLRAFREGMFIGNGTPIPVSRYIDAK
;
A
#
# COMPACT_ATOMS: atom_id res chain seq x y z
N MET A 1 -1.25 -9.10 -9.73
CA MET A 1 -1.15 -7.67 -10.08
C MET A 1 -0.91 -6.88 -8.81
N ILE A 2 0.11 -6.00 -8.77
CA ILE A 2 0.50 -5.24 -7.59
C ILE A 2 -0.62 -4.32 -7.09
N ALA A 3 -1.34 -3.66 -7.99
CA ALA A 3 -2.47 -2.79 -7.64
C ALA A 3 -3.55 -3.54 -6.83
N ALA A 4 -3.89 -4.77 -7.21
CA ALA A 4 -4.87 -5.58 -6.49
C ALA A 4 -4.39 -5.96 -5.08
N SER A 5 -3.11 -6.37 -4.96
CA SER A 5 -2.50 -6.67 -3.65
C SER A 5 -2.47 -5.44 -2.74
N LEU A 6 -2.15 -4.27 -3.30
CA LEU A 6 -2.14 -3.01 -2.56
C LEU A 6 -3.56 -2.61 -2.14
N SER A 7 -4.58 -2.75 -2.99
CA SER A 7 -5.98 -2.48 -2.64
C SER A 7 -6.48 -3.35 -1.50
N ILE A 8 -6.13 -4.65 -1.51
CA ILE A 8 -6.46 -5.57 -0.40
C ILE A 8 -5.80 -5.09 0.88
N LEU A 9 -4.50 -4.77 0.82
CA LEU A 9 -3.75 -4.30 1.99
C LEU A 9 -4.30 -2.99 2.54
N ASN A 10 -4.65 -2.05 1.67
CA ASN A 10 -5.20 -0.75 2.03
C ASN A 10 -6.58 -0.89 2.70
N ASN A 11 -7.43 -1.81 2.22
CA ASN A 11 -8.68 -2.15 2.88
C ASN A 11 -8.48 -2.78 4.26
N SER A 12 -7.46 -3.64 4.41
CA SER A 12 -7.11 -4.22 5.71
C SER A 12 -6.67 -3.15 6.71
N VAL A 13 -5.90 -2.15 6.26
CA VAL A 13 -5.48 -0.98 7.06
C VAL A 13 -6.66 -0.10 7.43
N VAL A 14 -7.62 0.12 6.54
CA VAL A 14 -8.86 0.88 6.83
C VAL A 14 -9.69 0.21 7.92
N MET A 15 -9.77 -1.12 7.86
CA MET A 15 -10.54 -1.92 8.82
C MET A 15 -9.77 -2.21 10.12
N ASP A 16 -8.50 -1.81 10.21
CA ASP A 16 -7.68 -2.03 11.39
C ASP A 16 -7.97 -0.97 12.46
N ASP A 17 -8.50 -1.41 13.60
CA ASP A 17 -8.67 -0.58 14.79
C ASP A 17 -7.42 -0.63 15.72
N GLY A 18 -6.40 -1.40 15.35
CA GLY A 18 -5.16 -1.57 16.09
C GLY A 18 -5.26 -2.55 17.27
N THR A 19 -6.37 -3.27 17.42
CA THR A 19 -6.58 -4.21 18.53
C THR A 19 -6.34 -5.67 18.16
N ASP A 20 -6.27 -5.98 16.86
CA ASP A 20 -6.11 -7.34 16.32
C ASP A 20 -4.65 -7.61 15.89
N PRO A 21 -3.88 -8.41 16.66
CA PRO A 21 -2.49 -8.72 16.34
C PRO A 21 -2.32 -9.56 15.06
N GLU A 22 -3.30 -10.40 14.70
CA GLU A 22 -3.22 -11.20 13.47
C GLU A 22 -3.35 -10.30 12.24
N ARG A 23 -4.25 -9.31 12.31
CA ARG A 23 -4.41 -8.29 11.28
C ARG A 23 -3.16 -7.44 11.13
N ILE A 24 -2.57 -7.00 12.23
CA ILE A 24 -1.31 -6.25 12.21
C ILE A 24 -0.20 -7.08 11.55
N ALA A 25 -0.07 -8.35 11.91
CA ALA A 25 0.93 -9.25 11.31
C ALA A 25 0.69 -9.50 9.80
N MET A 26 -0.57 -9.63 9.38
CA MET A 26 -0.93 -9.73 7.97
C MET A 26 -0.55 -8.45 7.21
N ILE A 27 -0.81 -7.28 7.79
CA ILE A 27 -0.47 -5.99 7.20
C ILE A 27 1.05 -5.84 7.08
N GLN A 28 1.79 -6.15 8.15
CA GLN A 28 3.26 -6.16 8.16
C GLN A 28 3.85 -7.01 7.03
N ARG A 29 3.40 -8.26 6.89
CA ARG A 29 3.86 -9.15 5.81
C ARG A 29 3.54 -8.61 4.42
N GLY A 30 2.36 -7.99 4.25
CA GLY A 30 1.99 -7.33 3.00
C GLY A 30 2.91 -6.17 2.65
N ILE A 31 3.26 -5.34 3.65
CA ILE A 31 4.21 -4.24 3.50
C ILE A 31 5.58 -4.76 3.09
N GLU A 32 6.11 -5.78 3.76
CA GLU A 32 7.43 -6.36 3.43
C GLU A 32 7.48 -6.89 1.99
N GLN A 33 6.44 -7.62 1.56
CA GLN A 33 6.34 -8.11 0.19
C GLN A 33 6.32 -6.98 -0.83
N LEU A 34 5.56 -5.91 -0.56
CA LEU A 34 5.43 -4.77 -1.48
C LEU A 34 6.63 -3.81 -1.43
N SER A 35 7.38 -3.81 -0.33
CA SER A 35 8.60 -3.01 -0.16
C SER A 35 9.85 -3.70 -0.72
N SER A 36 9.70 -4.92 -1.24
CA SER A 36 10.73 -5.59 -2.04
C SER A 36 11.19 -4.69 -3.19
N LYS A 37 12.51 -4.63 -3.41
CA LYS A 37 13.14 -3.85 -4.50
C LYS A 37 12.53 -4.14 -5.88
N ASP A 38 12.11 -5.37 -6.12
CA ASP A 38 11.51 -5.78 -7.39
C ASP A 38 10.08 -5.23 -7.54
N ILE A 39 9.34 -5.13 -6.44
CA ILE A 39 7.98 -4.59 -6.43
C ILE A 39 8.00 -3.07 -6.50
N THR A 40 8.90 -2.39 -5.78
CA THR A 40 9.05 -0.93 -5.87
C THR A 40 9.39 -0.48 -7.28
N THR A 41 10.25 -1.24 -7.98
CA THR A 41 10.58 -0.97 -9.39
C THR A 41 9.36 -1.14 -10.30
N GLN A 42 8.52 -2.15 -10.07
CA GLN A 42 7.28 -2.33 -10.81
C GLN A 42 6.25 -1.23 -10.52
N ILE A 43 6.17 -0.74 -9.28
CA ILE A 43 5.33 0.41 -8.92
C ILE A 43 5.80 1.65 -9.68
N ASP A 44 7.11 1.92 -9.69
CA ASP A 44 7.69 3.06 -10.41
C ASP A 44 7.34 2.99 -11.91
N LEU A 45 7.46 1.81 -12.53
CA LEU A 45 7.06 1.59 -13.92
C LEU A 45 5.56 1.86 -14.14
N LEU A 46 4.69 1.37 -13.26
CA LEU A 46 3.23 1.59 -13.37
C LEU A 46 2.85 3.06 -13.22
N LEU A 47 3.64 3.85 -12.48
CA LEU A 47 3.43 5.28 -12.25
C LEU A 47 4.00 6.18 -13.35
N GLU A 48 4.73 5.64 -14.32
CA GLU A 48 5.22 6.42 -15.47
C GLU A 48 4.05 6.98 -16.28
N ASP A 49 4.18 8.24 -16.74
CA ASP A 49 3.10 8.97 -17.43
C ASP A 49 2.53 8.23 -18.65
N LYS A 50 3.36 7.44 -19.34
CA LYS A 50 2.94 6.61 -20.49
C LYS A 50 1.92 5.52 -20.11
N ASN A 51 1.82 5.17 -18.82
CA ASN A 51 0.92 4.16 -18.28
C ASN A 51 -0.31 4.77 -17.58
N SER A 52 -0.43 6.10 -17.52
CA SER A 52 -1.56 6.81 -16.90
C SER A 52 -2.93 6.44 -17.47
N GLY A 53 -3.00 5.99 -18.73
CA GLY A 53 -4.23 5.51 -19.35
C GLY A 53 -4.55 4.03 -19.09
N LEU A 54 -3.67 3.29 -18.41
CA LEU A 54 -3.82 1.84 -18.16
C LEU A 54 -4.36 1.54 -16.75
N ILE A 55 -4.35 2.53 -15.87
CA ILE A 55 -4.66 2.40 -14.45
C ILE A 55 -5.60 3.54 -14.08
N ASP A 56 -6.61 3.27 -13.25
CA ASP A 56 -7.53 4.30 -12.78
C ASP A 56 -6.85 5.24 -11.76
N ASP A 57 -7.38 6.47 -11.65
CA ASP A 57 -6.83 7.52 -10.78
C ASP A 57 -6.74 7.12 -9.30
N ALA A 58 -7.66 6.27 -8.82
CA ALA A 58 -7.65 5.82 -7.43
C ALA A 58 -6.49 4.85 -7.19
N SER A 59 -6.28 3.90 -8.11
CA SER A 59 -5.12 3.00 -8.10
C SER A 59 -3.80 3.77 -8.23
N ILE A 60 -3.72 4.79 -9.10
CA ILE A 60 -2.54 5.67 -9.21
C ILE A 60 -2.27 6.38 -7.87
N SER A 61 -3.31 6.94 -7.24
CA SER A 61 -3.18 7.63 -5.96
C SER A 61 -2.69 6.71 -4.85
N MET A 62 -3.20 5.47 -4.79
CA MET A 62 -2.77 4.46 -3.82
C MET A 62 -1.31 4.05 -4.03
N LEU A 63 -0.90 3.81 -5.28
CA LEU A 63 0.48 3.44 -5.63
C LEU A 63 1.47 4.54 -5.26
N ARG A 64 1.14 5.82 -5.53
CA ARG A 64 1.95 6.97 -5.15
C ARG A 64 2.07 7.11 -3.63
N ALA A 65 0.95 7.06 -2.92
CA ALA A 65 0.98 7.14 -1.46
C ALA A 65 1.85 6.04 -0.86
N PHE A 66 1.71 4.80 -1.33
CA PHE A 66 2.52 3.70 -0.82
C PHE A 66 4.00 3.89 -1.11
N ARG A 67 4.35 4.43 -2.29
CA ARG A 67 5.72 4.78 -2.64
C ARG A 67 6.33 5.84 -1.71
N GLU A 68 5.50 6.73 -1.19
CA GLU A 68 5.85 7.76 -0.20
C GLU A 68 5.80 7.24 1.26
N GLY A 69 5.51 5.95 1.46
CA GLY A 69 5.44 5.35 2.80
C GLY A 69 4.10 5.57 3.50
N MET A 70 3.02 5.78 2.75
CA MET A 70 1.67 6.05 3.25
C MET A 70 0.64 5.09 2.63
N PHE A 71 -0.36 4.69 3.40
CA PHE A 71 -1.63 4.14 2.92
C PHE A 71 -2.65 5.27 2.77
N ILE A 72 -3.71 5.04 1.96
CA ILE A 72 -4.86 5.97 1.89
C ILE A 72 -6.08 5.23 2.40
N GLY A 73 -6.41 5.44 3.68
CA GLY A 73 -7.61 4.87 4.27
C GLY A 73 -8.77 5.85 4.32
N ASN A 74 -9.86 5.59 3.58
CA ASN A 74 -11.03 6.47 3.52
C ASN A 74 -10.68 7.96 3.27
N GLY A 75 -9.69 8.23 2.41
CA GLY A 75 -9.20 9.59 2.12
C GLY A 75 -8.24 10.17 3.17
N THR A 76 -7.96 9.44 4.25
CA THR A 76 -6.99 9.81 5.29
C THR A 76 -5.65 9.10 5.03
N PRO A 77 -4.53 9.82 4.98
CA PRO A 77 -3.22 9.20 4.85
C PRO A 77 -2.81 8.53 6.16
N ILE A 78 -2.42 7.25 6.10
CA ILE A 78 -2.00 6.44 7.26
C ILE A 78 -0.54 6.03 7.05
N PRO A 79 0.40 6.40 7.94
CA PRO A 79 1.80 6.08 7.73
C PRO A 79 2.06 4.57 7.85
N VAL A 80 2.81 4.01 6.91
CA VAL A 80 3.18 2.59 6.89
C VAL A 80 3.98 2.23 8.17
N SER A 81 4.78 3.16 8.69
CA SER A 81 5.55 2.99 9.93
C SER A 81 4.71 2.61 11.14
N ARG A 82 3.40 2.95 11.16
CA ARG A 82 2.46 2.48 12.19
C ARG A 82 2.49 0.96 12.36
N TYR A 83 2.73 0.24 11.26
CA TYR A 83 2.75 -1.22 11.25
C TYR A 83 4.17 -1.78 11.33
N ILE A 84 5.19 -1.07 10.87
CA ILE A 84 6.58 -1.57 10.89
C ILE A 84 7.26 -1.35 12.25
N ASP A 85 6.94 -0.25 12.93
CA ASP A 85 7.55 0.13 14.22
C ASP A 85 6.79 -0.41 15.44
N ALA A 86 5.71 -1.17 15.23
CA ALA A 86 4.98 -1.85 16.29
C ALA A 86 5.83 -2.99 16.86
N LYS A 87 6.71 -2.65 17.82
CA LYS A 87 7.45 -3.59 18.67
C LYS A 87 6.65 -3.98 19.91
#